data_AF-A0A5B0L130-F1
#
_entry.id   AF-A0A5B0L130-F1
#
_cell.length_a   1.000
_cell.length_b   1.000
_cell.length_c   1.000
_cell.angle_alpha   90.00
_cell.angle_beta   90.00
_cell.angle_gamma   90.00
#
_symmetry.space_group_name_H-M   'P 1'
#
loop_
_entity.id
_entity.type
_entity.pdbx_description
1 polymer ?
#
loop_
_entity_poly.entity_id
_entity_poly.type
_entity_poly.pdbx_seq_one_letter_code
_entity_poly.pdbx_strand_id
1 'polypeptide(L)'
;MQNLARSSSLPPPPSAPAPSSPASSTPAPFYASHQKIYPKAARGRFRRIKSALMVGLLALFMLLPWLRWDRGAGLPNQAILFDLDSQRFYLFALELWPQHIYYLTGAMILAAVGLFLATALAGRVWCGYTCPQTVWTDLYVKVEEWIEGDRGARIRLDKGPRDAGWLAKKTAKHAVWLLIALATGASALFYFVDAPGYVTDLLRFQPGPVATGWILFMTACTYAMAGFMREQMCVYVCPWPRIQAALLDDESLTVTYQDWRGDGRAPLRKEQSWAERSAEGLGDCIDCKACVQVCPTGIDIRDGLQMDCISCGLCIDACDDVMGRIGRPGGLIRYDTQSAQEAKAAARKPEPYRLVRPRTIIYSLVMLVVGGMMTLGVLLEPTVDVSVLRDRAPLYVTLSDGAIQNSYTVKISNMTRAPQGYRLTVSGPRGATVTAAGGNADGAAPVLGAEPDTVQTHRVHVRAPAGAAMAGSMPLTLTLTRLSDGVVHQAETVFLAP
;
A
#
# COMPACT_ATOMS: atom_id res chain seq x y z
N MET A 1 1.82 -58.51 63.29
CA MET A 1 2.51 -57.22 63.58
C MET A 1 3.94 -57.35 63.12
N GLN A 2 4.45 -56.34 62.41
CA GLN A 2 5.76 -56.21 61.74
C GLN A 2 5.78 -56.44 60.22
N ASN A 3 6.15 -55.34 59.54
CA ASN A 3 6.83 -55.23 58.24
C ASN A 3 6.03 -55.28 56.93
N LEU A 4 5.41 -54.15 56.60
CA LEU A 4 5.20 -53.68 55.23
C LEU A 4 5.94 -52.34 55.06
N ALA A 5 7.08 -52.35 54.37
CA ALA A 5 7.66 -51.20 53.65
C ALA A 5 8.93 -51.64 52.90
N ARG A 6 8.80 -51.98 51.61
CA ARG A 6 9.93 -51.88 50.65
C ARG A 6 9.62 -50.70 49.75
N SER A 7 10.33 -49.59 49.98
CA SER A 7 10.32 -48.44 49.07
C SER A 7 11.25 -48.73 47.89
N SER A 8 10.71 -48.56 46.69
CA SER A 8 11.45 -48.46 45.44
C SER A 8 12.12 -47.09 45.38
N SER A 9 13.44 -47.04 45.40
CA SER A 9 14.21 -45.81 45.19
C SER A 9 14.23 -45.45 43.69
N LEU A 10 13.48 -44.42 43.32
CA LEU A 10 13.63 -43.69 42.06
C LEU A 10 14.97 -42.93 42.04
N PRO A 11 15.65 -42.80 40.89
CA PRO A 11 16.85 -41.96 40.78
C PRO A 11 16.49 -40.47 40.98
N PRO A 12 17.40 -39.65 41.54
CA PRO A 12 17.13 -38.24 41.79
C PRO A 12 16.98 -37.45 40.47
N PRO A 13 16.15 -36.40 40.45
CA PRO A 13 16.00 -35.53 39.28
C PRO A 13 17.33 -34.81 38.96
N PRO A 14 17.59 -34.46 37.68
CA PRO A 14 18.80 -33.74 37.31
C PRO A 14 18.87 -32.39 38.05
N SER A 15 20.07 -32.09 38.57
CA SER A 15 20.38 -30.85 39.29
C SER A 15 20.00 -29.62 38.47
N ALA A 16 19.29 -28.68 39.11
CA ALA A 16 18.94 -27.39 38.55
C ALA A 16 20.18 -26.65 38.00
N PRO A 17 20.07 -25.94 36.86
CA PRO A 17 21.17 -25.13 36.36
C PRO A 17 21.57 -24.08 37.40
N ALA A 18 22.88 -23.87 37.55
CA ALA A 18 23.46 -22.90 38.47
C ALA A 18 22.88 -21.50 38.21
N PRO A 19 22.61 -20.70 39.27
CA PRO A 19 22.01 -19.38 39.11
C PRO A 19 22.96 -18.48 38.32
N SER A 20 22.47 -18.04 37.15
CA SER A 20 23.04 -16.91 36.42
C SER A 20 23.15 -15.70 37.36
N SER A 21 24.25 -14.96 37.24
CA SER A 21 24.55 -13.70 37.93
C SER A 21 23.31 -12.85 38.23
N PRO A 22 23.24 -12.15 39.39
CA PRO A 22 22.04 -11.45 39.81
C PRO A 22 21.66 -10.40 38.76
N ALA A 23 20.57 -10.68 38.05
CA ALA A 23 19.90 -9.68 37.24
C ALA A 23 19.52 -8.53 38.18
N SER A 24 19.99 -7.33 37.87
CA SER A 24 19.59 -6.11 38.57
C SER A 24 18.07 -6.07 38.69
N SER A 25 17.55 -6.09 39.92
CA SER A 25 16.12 -6.11 40.25
C SER A 25 15.42 -4.75 40.03
N THR A 26 15.93 -3.94 39.11
CA THR A 26 15.25 -2.71 38.70
C THR A 26 14.28 -3.09 37.58
N PRO A 27 12.95 -2.95 37.76
CA PRO A 27 12.03 -3.13 36.66
C PRO A 27 12.48 -2.21 35.52
N ALA A 28 12.63 -2.79 34.32
CA ALA A 28 13.02 -2.03 33.14
C ALA A 28 12.05 -0.84 33.01
N PRO A 29 12.56 0.39 32.83
CA PRO A 29 11.71 1.56 32.76
C PRO A 29 10.67 1.37 31.65
N PHE A 30 9.40 1.71 31.93
CA PHE A 30 8.31 1.63 30.96
C PHE A 30 8.56 2.48 29.70
N TYR A 31 9.54 3.39 29.75
CA TYR A 31 10.02 4.19 28.63
C TYR A 31 11.55 4.06 28.49
N ALA A 32 12.00 3.49 27.37
CA ALA A 32 13.41 3.51 26.98
C ALA A 32 13.67 4.74 26.10
N SER A 33 14.68 5.55 26.45
CA SER A 33 15.09 6.65 25.59
C SER A 33 15.61 6.13 24.25
N HIS A 34 15.18 6.76 23.15
CA HIS A 34 15.55 6.34 21.80
C HIS A 34 17.07 6.35 21.63
N GLN A 35 17.64 5.19 21.34
CA GLN A 35 19.04 5.08 20.95
C GLN A 35 19.14 5.10 19.43
N LYS A 36 19.75 6.15 18.89
CA LYS A 36 19.97 6.28 17.45
C LYS A 36 20.78 5.10 16.92
N ILE A 37 20.23 4.43 15.92
CA ILE A 37 20.84 3.29 15.27
C ILE A 37 21.76 3.79 14.14
N TYR A 38 22.95 3.18 14.04
CA TYR A 38 23.91 3.43 12.97
C TYR A 38 24.15 2.13 12.21
N PRO A 39 23.31 1.79 11.21
CA PRO A 39 23.46 0.56 10.45
C PRO A 39 24.78 0.57 9.69
N LYS A 40 25.58 -0.48 9.83
CA LYS A 40 26.80 -0.69 9.05
C LYS A 40 26.44 -1.11 7.62
N ALA A 41 27.25 -0.70 6.65
CA ALA A 41 27.07 -1.13 5.26
C ALA A 41 27.23 -2.65 5.13
N ALA A 42 26.21 -3.32 4.62
CA ALA A 42 26.25 -4.75 4.27
C ALA A 42 26.66 -4.93 2.80
N ARG A 43 27.21 -6.10 2.45
CA ARG A 43 27.51 -6.50 1.07
C ARG A 43 27.07 -7.95 0.87
N GLY A 44 26.35 -8.22 -0.20
CA GLY A 44 25.89 -9.58 -0.50
C GLY A 44 24.65 -9.58 -1.40
N ARG A 45 23.95 -10.71 -1.43
CA ARG A 45 22.80 -10.93 -2.32
C ARG A 45 21.62 -10.05 -1.90
N PHE A 46 21.30 -10.02 -0.62
CA PHE A 46 20.12 -9.32 -0.12
C PHE A 46 20.27 -7.80 -0.21
N ARG A 47 21.48 -7.26 0.04
CA ARG A 47 21.80 -5.84 -0.18
C ARG A 47 21.69 -5.45 -1.65
N ARG A 48 22.12 -6.31 -2.59
CA ARG A 48 21.95 -6.05 -4.04
C ARG A 48 20.47 -5.98 -4.42
N ILE A 49 19.68 -6.98 -4.00
CA ILE A 49 18.23 -7.00 -4.25
C ILE A 49 17.55 -5.76 -3.66
N LYS A 50 17.83 -5.46 -2.39
CA LYS A 50 17.27 -4.28 -1.70
C LYS A 50 17.64 -2.98 -2.41
N SER A 51 18.89 -2.82 -2.83
CA SER A 51 19.33 -1.62 -3.56
C SER A 51 18.68 -1.50 -4.93
N ALA A 52 18.53 -2.61 -5.66
CA ALA A 52 17.89 -2.64 -6.96
C ALA A 52 16.40 -2.28 -6.85
N LEU A 53 15.69 -2.84 -5.87
CA LEU A 53 14.29 -2.50 -5.60
C LEU A 53 14.12 -1.05 -5.13
N MET A 54 14.98 -0.56 -4.25
CA MET A 54 14.96 0.84 -3.82
C MET A 54 15.10 1.79 -5.02
N VAL A 55 16.10 1.58 -5.88
CA VAL A 55 16.30 2.40 -7.09
C VAL A 55 15.14 2.25 -8.06
N GLY A 56 14.68 1.02 -8.32
CA GLY A 56 13.58 0.75 -9.25
C GLY A 56 12.25 1.35 -8.80
N LEU A 57 11.91 1.25 -7.51
CA LEU A 57 10.67 1.82 -6.95
C LEU A 57 10.71 3.34 -6.90
N LEU A 58 11.85 3.94 -6.55
CA LEU A 58 12.01 5.39 -6.60
C LEU A 58 11.94 5.90 -8.04
N ALA A 59 12.62 5.22 -8.97
CA ALA A 59 12.55 5.58 -10.39
C ALA A 59 11.12 5.44 -10.93
N LEU A 60 10.42 4.35 -10.60
CA LEU A 60 9.01 4.18 -10.96
C LEU A 60 8.18 5.32 -10.39
N PHE A 61 8.28 5.61 -9.09
CA PHE A 61 7.51 6.67 -8.46
C PHE A 61 7.78 8.06 -9.08
N MET A 62 9.05 8.37 -9.37
CA MET A 62 9.47 9.67 -9.93
C MET A 62 9.11 9.83 -11.40
N LEU A 63 9.24 8.76 -12.21
CA LEU A 63 9.13 8.83 -13.68
C LEU A 63 7.74 8.51 -14.21
N LEU A 64 6.93 7.77 -13.46
CA LEU A 64 5.60 7.34 -13.93
C LEU A 64 4.65 8.50 -14.27
N PRO A 65 4.63 9.64 -13.54
CA PRO A 65 3.85 10.83 -13.93
C PRO A 65 4.33 11.48 -15.24
N TRP A 66 5.56 11.22 -15.67
CA TRP A 66 6.13 11.82 -16.89
C TRP A 66 5.81 11.00 -18.14
N LEU A 67 5.36 9.76 -17.95
CA LEU A 67 5.02 8.87 -19.05
C LEU A 67 3.80 9.45 -19.79
N ARG A 68 3.94 9.68 -21.10
CA ARG A 68 2.85 10.17 -21.94
C ARG A 68 2.07 9.00 -22.51
N TRP A 69 0.74 9.16 -22.55
CA TRP A 69 -0.20 8.19 -23.07
C TRP A 69 -1.31 8.92 -23.81
N ASP A 70 -1.36 8.77 -25.13
CA ASP A 70 -2.37 9.42 -25.95
C ASP A 70 -3.73 8.72 -25.81
N ARG A 71 -4.75 9.51 -25.43
CA ARG A 71 -6.15 9.08 -25.29
C ARG A 71 -7.07 9.75 -26.31
N GLY A 72 -6.54 10.53 -27.25
CA GLY A 72 -7.32 11.32 -28.20
C GLY A 72 -7.45 12.78 -27.79
N ALA A 73 -8.05 13.57 -28.69
CA ALA A 73 -8.17 15.02 -28.55
C ALA A 73 -9.05 15.40 -27.34
N GLY A 74 -8.60 16.39 -26.58
CA GLY A 74 -9.34 16.95 -25.43
C GLY A 74 -9.10 16.25 -24.10
N LEU A 75 -8.45 15.09 -24.08
CA LEU A 75 -8.12 14.36 -22.85
C LEU A 75 -6.67 14.62 -22.42
N PRO A 76 -6.38 14.59 -21.10
CA PRO A 76 -5.01 14.60 -20.62
C PRO A 76 -4.21 13.43 -21.22
N ASN A 77 -2.96 13.69 -21.59
CA ASN A 77 -2.06 12.70 -22.18
C ASN A 77 -0.97 12.21 -21.20
N GLN A 78 -1.20 12.34 -19.89
CA GLN A 78 -0.35 11.76 -18.85
C GLN A 78 -0.83 10.33 -18.52
N ALA A 79 0.07 9.34 -18.48
CA ALA A 79 -0.29 7.93 -18.31
C ALA A 79 -1.04 7.65 -16.99
N ILE A 80 -0.59 8.23 -15.87
CA ILE A 80 -1.30 8.16 -14.59
C ILE A 80 -1.59 9.56 -14.10
N LEU A 81 -2.87 9.90 -14.00
CA LEU A 81 -3.31 11.21 -13.53
C LEU A 81 -4.58 11.05 -12.69
N PHE A 82 -4.52 11.52 -11.45
CA PHE A 82 -5.67 11.68 -10.58
C PHE A 82 -6.18 13.11 -10.69
N ASP A 83 -6.97 13.36 -11.72
CA ASP A 83 -7.49 14.69 -12.03
C ASP A 83 -8.66 15.03 -11.08
N LEU A 84 -8.36 15.89 -10.11
CA LEU A 84 -9.35 16.34 -9.14
C LEU A 84 -10.33 17.36 -9.72
N ASP A 85 -9.94 18.08 -10.78
CA ASP A 85 -10.77 19.13 -11.40
C ASP A 85 -11.88 18.50 -12.24
N SER A 86 -11.54 17.49 -13.06
CA SER A 86 -12.54 16.70 -13.79
C SER A 86 -13.12 15.53 -12.99
N GLN A 87 -12.63 15.31 -11.76
CA GLN A 87 -13.01 14.20 -10.87
C GLN A 87 -12.82 12.82 -11.52
N ARG A 88 -11.72 12.65 -12.26
CA ARG A 88 -11.41 11.42 -13.00
C ARG A 88 -10.05 10.85 -12.64
N PHE A 89 -9.96 9.54 -12.64
CA PHE A 89 -8.68 8.85 -12.50
C PHE A 89 -8.32 8.19 -13.83
N TYR A 90 -7.21 8.62 -14.41
CA TYR A 90 -6.65 8.07 -15.64
C TYR A 90 -5.52 7.10 -15.29
N LEU A 91 -5.63 5.86 -15.76
CA LEU A 91 -4.65 4.79 -15.61
C LEU A 91 -4.39 4.16 -16.99
N PHE A 92 -3.41 4.68 -17.71
CA PHE A 92 -3.17 4.36 -19.12
C PHE A 92 -4.45 4.58 -19.93
N ALA A 93 -4.96 3.57 -20.63
CA ALA A 93 -6.22 3.67 -21.37
C ALA A 93 -7.49 3.60 -20.49
N LEU A 94 -7.36 3.20 -19.22
CA LEU A 94 -8.48 3.10 -18.30
C LEU A 94 -8.83 4.48 -17.75
N GLU A 95 -10.11 4.83 -17.85
CA GLU A 95 -10.67 6.07 -17.34
C GLU A 95 -11.74 5.73 -16.30
N LEU A 96 -11.47 6.10 -15.05
CA LEU A 96 -12.37 5.84 -13.94
C LEU A 96 -13.10 7.12 -13.56
N TRP A 97 -14.42 7.07 -13.69
CA TRP A 97 -15.33 8.13 -13.29
C TRP A 97 -15.70 7.98 -11.80
N PRO A 98 -16.28 9.00 -11.15
CA PRO A 98 -16.65 8.93 -9.73
C PRO A 98 -17.57 7.75 -9.39
N GLN A 99 -18.46 7.36 -10.30
CA GLN A 99 -19.34 6.20 -10.14
C GLN A 99 -18.58 4.86 -10.12
N HIS A 100 -17.37 4.80 -10.69
CA HIS A 100 -16.51 3.63 -10.75
C HIS A 100 -15.62 3.47 -9.51
N ILE A 101 -15.92 4.19 -8.42
CA ILE A 101 -15.14 4.15 -7.17
C ILE A 101 -15.02 2.75 -6.56
N TYR A 102 -15.94 1.82 -6.89
CA TYR A 102 -15.86 0.43 -6.45
C TYR A 102 -14.61 -0.30 -6.97
N TYR A 103 -14.02 0.09 -8.10
CA TYR A 103 -12.74 -0.47 -8.54
C TYR A 103 -11.60 -0.07 -7.60
N LEU A 104 -11.65 1.12 -6.99
CA LEU A 104 -10.69 1.51 -5.97
C LEU A 104 -10.83 0.62 -4.73
N THR A 105 -12.05 0.34 -4.29
CA THR A 105 -12.31 -0.61 -3.19
C THR A 105 -11.79 -2.00 -3.52
N GLY A 106 -12.06 -2.50 -4.74
CA GLY A 106 -11.52 -3.77 -5.22
C GLY A 106 -9.99 -3.81 -5.23
N ALA A 107 -9.34 -2.74 -5.69
CA ALA A 107 -7.88 -2.60 -5.66
C ALA A 107 -7.32 -2.60 -4.23
N MET A 108 -8.01 -1.97 -3.27
CA MET A 108 -7.62 -2.02 -1.85
C MET A 108 -7.74 -3.43 -1.28
N ILE A 109 -8.79 -4.19 -1.64
CA ILE A 109 -8.95 -5.59 -1.24
C ILE A 109 -7.80 -6.42 -1.82
N LEU A 110 -7.49 -6.26 -3.11
CA LEU A 110 -6.37 -6.95 -3.76
C LEU A 110 -5.03 -6.62 -3.10
N ALA A 111 -4.79 -5.36 -2.74
CA ALA A 111 -3.58 -4.95 -2.04
C ALA A 111 -3.50 -5.59 -0.63
N ALA A 112 -4.60 -5.62 0.12
CA ALA A 112 -4.66 -6.21 1.45
C ALA A 112 -4.44 -7.74 1.41
N VAL A 113 -5.18 -8.45 0.55
CA VAL A 113 -5.03 -9.91 0.40
C VAL A 113 -3.67 -10.26 -0.20
N GLY A 114 -3.17 -9.45 -1.12
CA GLY A 114 -1.82 -9.58 -1.67
C GLY A 114 -0.74 -9.45 -0.60
N LEU A 115 -0.90 -8.52 0.33
CA LEU A 115 -0.02 -8.41 1.50
C LEU A 115 -0.13 -9.65 2.41
N PHE A 116 -1.33 -10.19 2.63
CA PHE A 116 -1.52 -11.41 3.41
C PHE A 116 -0.87 -12.63 2.76
N LEU A 117 -1.01 -12.76 1.44
CA LEU A 117 -0.34 -13.81 0.66
C LEU A 117 1.18 -13.68 0.73
N ALA A 118 1.71 -12.47 0.52
CA ALA A 118 3.13 -12.21 0.65
C ALA A 118 3.64 -12.50 2.07
N THR A 119 2.84 -12.21 3.10
CA THR A 119 3.20 -12.49 4.49
C THR A 119 3.15 -13.96 4.85
N ALA A 120 2.15 -14.69 4.37
CA ALA A 120 2.14 -16.14 4.51
C ALA A 120 3.41 -16.75 3.89
N LEU A 121 3.75 -16.38 2.65
CA LEU A 121 4.87 -16.98 1.93
C LEU A 121 6.24 -16.55 2.48
N ALA A 122 6.45 -15.25 2.72
CA ALA A 122 7.78 -14.67 2.95
C ALA A 122 7.80 -13.68 4.13
N GLY A 123 6.91 -13.87 5.09
CA GLY A 123 6.87 -13.13 6.34
C GLY A 123 6.77 -11.61 6.13
N ARG A 124 7.79 -10.86 6.53
CA ARG A 124 7.75 -9.40 6.47
C ARG A 124 8.53 -8.81 5.31
N VAL A 125 8.71 -9.57 4.22
CA VAL A 125 9.47 -9.14 3.04
C VAL A 125 8.97 -7.81 2.45
N TRP A 126 7.65 -7.54 2.50
CA TRP A 126 7.09 -6.24 2.11
C TRP A 126 7.73 -5.07 2.89
N CYS A 127 7.78 -5.19 4.22
CA CYS A 127 8.41 -4.19 5.08
C CYS A 127 9.91 -4.05 4.78
N GLY A 128 10.59 -5.15 4.47
CA GLY A 128 12.03 -5.19 4.22
C GLY A 128 12.48 -4.57 2.90
N TYR A 129 11.64 -4.60 1.86
CA TYR A 129 12.07 -4.34 0.48
C TYR A 129 11.24 -3.29 -0.26
N THR A 130 9.94 -3.17 -0.02
CA THR A 130 9.04 -2.40 -0.90
C THR A 130 8.21 -1.34 -0.17
N CYS A 131 8.10 -1.43 1.16
CA CYS A 131 7.42 -0.42 1.96
C CYS A 131 8.05 0.96 1.75
N PRO A 132 7.25 2.02 1.44
CA PRO A 132 7.77 3.37 1.20
C PRO A 132 8.66 3.88 2.34
N GLN A 133 8.25 3.69 3.60
CA GLN A 133 9.07 4.11 4.75
C GLN A 133 10.49 3.51 4.67
N THR A 134 10.59 2.21 4.40
CA THR A 134 11.88 1.50 4.31
C THR A 134 12.70 1.95 3.11
N VAL A 135 12.08 2.17 1.95
CA VAL A 135 12.76 2.60 0.72
C VAL A 135 13.41 3.97 0.92
N TRP A 136 12.68 4.95 1.47
CA TRP A 136 13.24 6.27 1.72
C TRP A 136 14.25 6.28 2.88
N THR A 137 14.00 5.55 3.98
CA THR A 137 14.99 5.43 5.06
C THR A 137 16.29 4.80 4.57
N ASP A 138 16.23 3.76 3.72
CA ASP A 138 17.43 3.12 3.16
C ASP A 138 18.20 4.08 2.25
N LEU A 139 17.51 4.90 1.45
CA LEU A 139 18.14 5.96 0.66
C LEU A 139 18.83 7.00 1.56
N TYR A 140 18.16 7.45 2.62
CA TYR A 140 18.71 8.45 3.54
C TYR A 140 19.94 7.92 4.28
N VAL A 141 19.91 6.69 4.76
CA VAL A 141 21.06 6.01 5.38
C VAL A 141 22.21 5.89 4.39
N LYS A 142 21.94 5.58 3.12
CA LYS A 142 22.96 5.52 2.08
C LYS A 142 23.61 6.88 1.80
N VAL A 143 22.83 7.97 1.85
CA VAL A 143 23.36 9.34 1.80
C VAL A 143 24.25 9.63 3.01
N GLU A 144 23.86 9.19 4.22
CA GLU A 144 24.73 9.32 5.40
C GLU A 144 26.05 8.57 5.23
N GLU A 145 26.00 7.35 4.68
CA GLU A 145 27.20 6.55 4.41
C GLU A 145 28.13 7.25 3.42
N TRP A 146 27.60 7.91 2.38
CA TRP A 146 28.38 8.63 1.39
C TRP A 146 29.04 9.91 1.92
N ILE A 147 28.34 10.67 2.79
CA ILE A 147 28.82 11.97 3.27
C ILE A 147 29.59 11.86 4.59
N GLU A 148 29.07 11.09 5.55
CA GLU A 148 29.62 10.97 6.89
C GLU A 148 30.55 9.76 7.05
N GLY A 149 30.40 8.74 6.21
CA GLY A 149 31.21 7.52 6.18
C GLY A 149 30.54 6.29 6.83
N ASP A 150 31.31 5.21 7.01
CA ASP A 150 30.82 3.97 7.63
C ASP A 150 30.40 4.19 9.10
N ARG A 151 29.72 3.21 9.69
CA ARG A 151 29.16 3.23 11.05
C ARG A 151 30.08 3.88 12.09
N GLY A 152 31.35 3.46 12.14
CA GLY A 152 32.31 3.99 13.13
C GLY A 152 32.62 5.48 12.94
N ALA A 153 32.71 5.94 11.69
CA ALA A 153 32.93 7.35 11.38
C ALA A 153 31.73 8.21 11.79
N ARG A 154 30.49 7.73 11.54
CA ARG A 154 29.26 8.40 11.95
C ARG A 154 29.12 8.52 13.48
N ILE A 155 29.41 7.44 14.21
CA ILE A 155 29.39 7.46 15.67
C ILE A 155 30.43 8.45 16.22
N ARG A 156 31.65 8.44 15.65
CA ARG A 156 32.72 9.37 16.05
C ARG A 156 32.37 10.81 15.69
N LEU A 157 31.72 11.05 14.56
CA LEU A 157 31.25 12.37 14.15
C LEU A 157 30.18 12.91 15.12
N ASP A 158 29.24 12.06 15.55
CA ASP A 158 28.16 12.48 16.45
C ASP A 158 28.63 12.69 17.90
N LYS A 159 29.67 11.99 18.34
CA LYS A 159 30.28 12.14 19.68
C LYS A 159 31.45 13.12 19.74
N GLY A 160 31.99 13.52 18.59
CA GLY A 160 33.18 14.37 18.48
C GLY A 160 32.90 15.86 18.72
N PRO A 161 33.95 16.70 18.70
CA PRO A 161 33.80 18.15 18.79
C PRO A 161 33.05 18.69 17.56
N ARG A 162 32.24 19.72 17.78
CA ARG A 162 31.45 20.40 16.73
C ARG A 162 32.32 21.41 15.97
N ASP A 163 33.30 20.91 15.24
CA ASP A 163 34.23 21.72 14.43
C ASP A 163 33.63 22.08 13.05
N ALA A 164 34.41 22.80 12.23
CA ALA A 164 34.00 23.17 10.87
C ALA A 164 33.75 21.94 9.97
N GLY A 165 34.48 20.85 10.18
CA GLY A 165 34.30 19.59 9.44
C GLY A 165 32.99 18.89 9.81
N TRP A 166 32.61 18.93 11.09
CA TRP A 166 31.31 18.49 11.59
C TRP A 166 30.18 19.29 10.94
N LEU A 167 30.28 20.62 10.98
CA LEU A 167 29.27 21.50 10.40
C LEU A 167 29.12 21.26 8.89
N ALA A 168 30.23 21.17 8.16
CA ALA A 168 30.21 20.91 6.71
C ALA A 168 29.52 19.58 6.38
N LYS A 169 29.87 18.49 7.07
CA LYS A 169 29.25 17.16 6.83
C LYS A 169 27.77 17.13 7.19
N LYS A 170 27.39 17.72 8.32
CA LYS A 170 25.98 17.76 8.74
C LYS A 170 25.14 18.61 7.80
N THR A 171 25.60 19.80 7.46
CA THR A 171 24.91 20.68 6.50
C THR A 171 24.79 20.02 5.14
N ALA A 172 25.87 19.41 4.62
CA ALA A 172 25.83 18.71 3.33
C ALA A 172 24.81 17.57 3.33
N LYS A 173 24.77 16.74 4.39
CA LYS A 173 23.77 15.68 4.53
C LYS A 173 22.35 16.25 4.54
N HIS A 174 22.09 17.24 5.40
CA HIS A 174 20.75 17.81 5.53
C HIS A 174 20.29 18.51 4.24
N ALA A 175 21.21 19.15 3.50
CA ALA A 175 20.94 19.69 2.19
C ALA A 175 20.51 18.59 1.20
N VAL A 176 21.25 17.48 1.11
CA VAL A 176 20.89 16.36 0.23
C VAL A 176 19.56 15.72 0.64
N TRP A 177 19.32 15.52 1.94
CA TRP A 177 18.03 15.04 2.45
C TRP A 177 16.88 15.97 2.08
N LEU A 178 17.07 17.29 2.20
CA LEU A 178 16.05 18.26 1.86
C LEU A 178 15.77 18.28 0.35
N LEU A 179 16.80 18.15 -0.48
CA LEU A 179 16.65 18.02 -1.94
C LEU A 179 15.86 16.76 -2.32
N ILE A 180 16.16 15.61 -1.70
CA ILE A 180 15.42 14.36 -1.92
C ILE A 180 13.96 14.51 -1.46
N ALA A 181 13.73 15.12 -0.29
CA ALA A 181 12.39 15.36 0.23
C ALA A 181 11.58 16.31 -0.68
N LEU A 182 12.21 17.36 -1.19
CA LEU A 182 11.60 18.32 -2.11
C LEU A 182 11.23 17.66 -3.43
N ALA A 183 12.15 16.87 -4.01
CA ALA A 183 11.89 16.09 -5.21
C ALA A 183 10.75 15.07 -4.98
N THR A 184 10.68 14.47 -3.80
CA THR A 184 9.59 13.58 -3.37
C THR A 184 8.25 14.32 -3.31
N GLY A 185 8.21 15.49 -2.67
CA GLY A 185 7.00 16.30 -2.56
C GLY A 185 6.48 16.81 -3.90
N ALA A 186 7.38 17.27 -4.77
CA ALA A 186 7.05 17.68 -6.13
C ALA A 186 6.53 16.51 -6.97
N SER A 187 7.21 15.36 -6.93
CA SER A 187 6.77 14.18 -7.69
C SER A 187 5.45 13.60 -7.21
N ALA A 188 5.16 13.69 -5.90
CA ALA A 188 3.85 13.33 -5.36
C ALA A 188 2.74 14.22 -5.93
N LEU A 189 2.99 15.53 -6.10
CA LEU A 189 2.05 16.45 -6.73
C LEU A 189 1.78 16.08 -8.19
N PHE A 190 2.80 15.64 -8.93
CA PHE A 190 2.67 15.28 -10.35
C PHE A 190 1.71 14.13 -10.63
N TYR A 191 1.28 13.35 -9.63
CA TYR A 191 0.19 12.40 -9.80
C TYR A 191 -1.19 13.06 -9.91
N PHE A 192 -1.33 14.33 -9.55
CA PHE A 192 -2.60 15.08 -9.52
C PHE A 192 -2.66 16.23 -10.53
N VAL A 193 -1.51 16.65 -11.08
CA VAL A 193 -1.41 17.72 -12.08
C VAL A 193 -0.55 17.25 -13.25
N ASP A 194 -0.72 17.85 -14.43
CA ASP A 194 0.13 17.53 -15.59
C ASP A 194 1.60 17.85 -15.28
N ALA A 195 2.44 16.81 -15.20
CA ALA A 195 3.82 16.94 -14.73
C ALA A 195 4.68 17.86 -15.62
N PRO A 196 4.71 17.70 -16.96
CA PRO A 196 5.51 18.56 -17.82
C PRO A 196 5.05 20.02 -17.80
N GLY A 197 3.74 20.27 -17.83
CA GLY A 197 3.17 21.62 -17.76
C GLY A 197 3.51 22.31 -16.44
N TYR A 198 3.30 21.62 -15.31
CA TYR A 198 3.46 22.21 -13.99
C TYR A 198 4.93 22.49 -13.60
N VAL A 199 5.89 21.78 -14.20
CA VAL A 199 7.32 22.08 -14.00
C VAL A 199 7.67 23.50 -14.43
N THR A 200 7.00 24.02 -15.47
CA THR A 200 7.25 25.40 -15.92
C THR A 200 6.83 26.43 -14.87
N ASP A 201 5.73 26.17 -14.15
CA ASP A 201 5.25 27.03 -13.06
C ASP A 201 6.19 26.98 -11.85
N LEU A 202 6.71 25.78 -11.53
CA LEU A 202 7.73 25.61 -10.48
C LEU A 202 9.02 26.37 -10.82
N LEU A 203 9.50 26.28 -12.08
CA LEU A 203 10.70 26.99 -12.53
C LEU A 203 10.53 28.51 -12.58
N ARG A 204 9.30 29.00 -12.76
CA ARG A 204 8.95 30.43 -12.68
C ARG A 204 8.72 30.92 -11.25
N PHE A 205 8.84 30.04 -10.25
CA PHE A 205 8.51 30.35 -8.85
C PHE A 205 7.08 30.87 -8.66
N GLN A 206 6.14 30.37 -9.46
CA GLN A 206 4.71 30.71 -9.37
C GLN A 206 3.81 29.48 -9.11
N PRO A 207 4.18 28.53 -8.23
CA PRO A 207 3.24 27.49 -7.85
C PRO A 207 2.05 28.12 -7.12
N GLY A 208 0.85 27.63 -7.41
CA GLY A 208 -0.35 28.03 -6.68
C GLY A 208 -0.22 27.74 -5.18
N PRO A 209 -0.95 28.44 -4.29
CA PRO A 209 -0.83 28.26 -2.84
C PRO A 209 -1.09 26.83 -2.36
N VAL A 210 -2.09 26.15 -2.96
CA VAL A 210 -2.45 24.76 -2.61
C VAL A 210 -1.32 23.79 -2.99
N ALA A 211 -0.77 23.91 -4.20
CA ALA A 211 0.34 23.09 -4.65
C ALA A 211 1.60 23.32 -3.80
N THR A 212 1.90 24.57 -3.46
CA THR A 212 3.01 24.92 -2.56
C THR A 212 2.82 24.27 -1.19
N GLY A 213 1.61 24.37 -0.61
CA GLY A 213 1.28 23.72 0.66
C GLY A 213 1.47 22.21 0.60
N TRP A 214 1.00 21.56 -0.47
CA TRP A 214 1.18 20.12 -0.69
C TRP A 214 2.66 19.71 -0.77
N ILE A 215 3.46 20.41 -1.59
CA ILE A 215 4.89 20.12 -1.75
C ILE A 215 5.61 20.28 -0.42
N LEU A 216 5.38 21.38 0.30
CA LEU A 216 6.01 21.62 1.60
C LEU A 216 5.60 20.59 2.64
N PHE A 217 4.31 20.23 2.70
CA PHE A 217 3.81 19.18 3.59
C PHE A 217 4.47 17.83 3.30
N MET A 218 4.45 17.38 2.05
CA MET A 218 5.06 16.10 1.65
C MET A 218 6.58 16.11 1.84
N THR A 219 7.24 17.24 1.62
CA THR A 219 8.67 17.45 1.92
C THR A 219 8.93 17.30 3.41
N ALA A 220 8.17 18.00 4.25
CA ALA A 220 8.31 17.93 5.70
C ALA A 220 8.08 16.51 6.24
N CYS A 221 7.03 15.83 5.76
CA CYS A 221 6.76 14.44 6.11
C CYS A 221 7.90 13.52 5.71
N THR A 222 8.37 13.59 4.45
CA THR A 222 9.46 12.75 3.95
C THR A 222 10.75 12.98 4.76
N TYR A 223 11.10 14.25 4.98
CA TYR A 223 12.28 14.64 5.74
C TYR A 223 12.22 14.15 7.21
N ALA A 224 11.08 14.34 7.87
CA ALA A 224 10.87 13.90 9.25
C ALA A 224 10.88 12.37 9.38
N MET A 225 10.12 11.68 8.54
CA MET A 225 9.91 10.24 8.63
C MET A 225 11.15 9.44 8.23
N ALA A 226 11.79 9.78 7.11
CA ALA A 226 12.97 9.06 6.63
C ALA A 226 14.25 9.49 7.37
N GLY A 227 14.37 10.77 7.74
CA GLY A 227 15.56 11.33 8.36
C GLY A 227 15.67 11.05 9.86
N PHE A 228 14.57 11.19 10.61
CA PHE A 228 14.58 11.17 12.07
C PHE A 228 13.81 9.98 12.64
N MET A 229 12.57 9.76 12.17
CA MET A 229 11.70 8.74 12.76
C MET A 229 12.15 7.31 12.41
N ARG A 230 12.60 7.06 11.17
CA ARG A 230 13.25 5.82 10.73
C ARG A 230 12.55 4.56 11.24
N GLU A 231 13.21 3.76 12.07
CA GLU A 231 12.71 2.54 12.68
C GLU A 231 11.57 2.78 13.68
N GLN A 232 11.48 3.97 14.30
CA GLN A 232 10.39 4.31 15.21
C GLN A 232 9.03 4.28 14.50
N MET A 233 9.00 4.63 13.22
CA MET A 233 7.81 4.46 12.39
C MET A 233 7.39 2.99 12.34
N CYS A 234 8.36 2.08 12.15
CA CYS A 234 8.09 0.65 12.06
C CYS A 234 7.78 0.00 13.41
N VAL A 235 8.37 0.46 14.51
CA VAL A 235 8.21 -0.15 15.85
C VAL A 235 6.95 0.36 16.55
N TYR A 236 6.70 1.67 16.50
CA TYR A 236 5.67 2.31 17.33
C TYR A 236 4.43 2.75 16.55
N VAL A 237 4.61 3.36 15.37
CA VAL A 237 3.50 4.01 14.65
C VAL A 237 2.78 3.03 13.72
N CYS A 238 3.53 2.19 13.01
CA CYS A 238 3.00 1.29 12.02
C CYS A 238 2.20 0.15 12.69
N PRO A 239 0.92 -0.07 12.33
CA PRO A 239 0.14 -1.19 12.87
C PRO A 239 0.52 -2.52 12.21
N TRP A 240 1.11 -2.49 11.02
CA TRP A 240 1.42 -3.66 10.21
C TRP A 240 2.33 -4.71 10.86
N PRO A 241 3.41 -4.38 11.58
CA PRO A 241 4.21 -5.38 12.29
C PRO A 241 3.38 -6.31 13.16
N ARG A 242 2.39 -5.76 13.87
CA ARG A 242 1.52 -6.52 14.79
C ARG A 242 0.53 -7.40 14.03
N ILE A 243 -0.11 -6.84 13.00
CA ILE A 243 -1.04 -7.58 12.13
C ILE A 243 -0.30 -8.72 11.41
N GLN A 244 0.87 -8.44 10.83
CA GLN A 244 1.67 -9.44 10.12
C GLN A 244 2.21 -10.52 11.04
N ALA A 245 2.59 -10.21 12.28
CA ALA A 245 3.01 -11.21 13.25
C ALA A 245 1.90 -12.24 13.53
N ALA A 246 0.63 -11.82 13.55
CA ALA A 246 -0.51 -12.72 13.68
C ALA A 246 -0.83 -13.53 12.41
N LEU A 247 -0.31 -13.10 11.25
CA LEU A 247 -0.52 -13.77 9.96
C LEU A 247 0.57 -14.80 9.61
N LEU A 248 1.69 -14.80 10.35
CA LEU A 248 2.73 -15.82 10.21
C LEU A 248 2.15 -17.20 10.57
N ASP A 249 2.58 -18.22 9.84
CA ASP A 249 2.38 -19.62 10.20
C ASP A 249 3.74 -20.33 10.33
N ASP A 250 3.70 -21.58 10.79
CA ASP A 250 4.92 -22.38 11.00
C ASP A 250 5.70 -22.64 9.69
N GLU A 251 5.05 -22.41 8.55
CA GLU A 251 5.57 -22.56 7.19
C GLU A 251 5.90 -21.21 6.54
N SER A 252 5.83 -20.10 7.27
CA SER A 252 6.21 -18.77 6.76
C SER A 252 7.72 -18.61 6.79
N LEU A 253 8.32 -18.19 5.66
CA LEU A 253 9.75 -17.89 5.62
C LEU A 253 10.03 -16.61 6.42
N THR A 254 10.78 -16.76 7.51
CA THR A 254 11.27 -15.66 8.34
C THR A 254 12.79 -15.68 8.38
N VAL A 255 13.41 -14.53 8.67
CA VAL A 255 14.87 -14.49 8.86
C VAL A 255 15.17 -15.10 10.23
N THR A 256 15.96 -16.17 10.26
CA THR A 256 16.15 -17.00 11.44
C THR A 256 17.62 -17.35 11.64
N TYR A 257 18.09 -17.22 12.89
CA TYR A 257 19.39 -17.74 13.34
C TYR A 257 19.28 -19.25 13.60
N GLN A 258 20.26 -20.01 13.12
CA GLN A 258 20.27 -21.48 13.18
C GLN A 258 20.93 -21.96 14.48
N ASP A 259 20.19 -21.95 15.58
CA ASP A 259 20.64 -22.33 16.93
C ASP A 259 21.11 -23.79 17.04
N TRP A 260 20.56 -24.70 16.24
CA TRP A 260 20.99 -26.10 16.16
C TRP A 260 22.45 -26.28 15.69
N ARG A 261 23.09 -25.23 15.14
CA ARG A 261 24.54 -25.19 14.84
C ARG A 261 25.40 -24.82 16.07
N GLY A 262 24.77 -24.84 17.26
CA GLY A 262 25.34 -24.51 18.56
C GLY A 262 25.08 -23.06 18.97
N ASP A 263 24.49 -22.87 20.15
CA ASP A 263 24.19 -21.54 20.70
C ASP A 263 25.18 -21.07 21.76
N GLY A 264 26.23 -21.86 22.05
CA GLY A 264 27.37 -21.40 22.84
C GLY A 264 28.15 -20.31 22.10
N ARG A 265 27.74 -19.05 22.27
CA ARG A 265 28.30 -17.86 21.61
C ARG A 265 29.54 -17.39 22.39
N ALA A 266 30.69 -17.42 21.74
CA ALA A 266 31.92 -16.83 22.28
C ALA A 266 32.84 -16.37 21.14
N PRO A 267 33.71 -15.36 21.35
CA PRO A 267 34.74 -14.99 20.40
C PRO A 267 35.58 -16.20 19.95
N LEU A 268 35.97 -16.22 18.67
CA LEU A 268 36.87 -17.23 18.15
C LEU A 268 38.30 -16.95 18.61
N ARG A 269 38.93 -17.92 19.30
CA ARG A 269 40.35 -17.85 19.66
C ARG A 269 41.21 -18.18 18.43
N LYS A 270 42.34 -17.47 18.25
CA LYS A 270 43.16 -17.56 17.02
C LYS A 270 43.64 -18.97 16.67
N GLU A 271 43.94 -19.78 17.69
CA GLU A 271 44.51 -21.13 17.54
C GLU A 271 43.47 -22.24 17.81
N GLN A 272 42.22 -21.88 18.13
CA GLN A 272 41.17 -22.85 18.43
C GLN A 272 40.68 -23.53 17.15
N SER A 273 40.80 -24.86 17.10
CA SER A 273 40.19 -25.68 16.07
C SER A 273 38.67 -25.78 16.26
N TRP A 274 37.95 -26.09 15.17
CA TRP A 274 36.50 -26.31 15.25
C TRP A 274 36.11 -27.54 16.06
N ALA A 275 37.00 -28.55 16.14
CA ALA A 275 36.79 -29.73 16.97
C ALA A 275 36.86 -29.38 18.46
N GLU A 276 37.88 -28.63 18.88
CA GLU A 276 38.00 -28.13 20.26
C GLU A 276 36.84 -27.20 20.63
N ARG A 277 36.45 -26.31 19.71
CA ARG A 277 35.31 -25.42 19.91
C ARG A 277 34.01 -26.19 20.16
N SER A 278 33.75 -27.22 19.35
CA SER A 278 32.59 -28.08 19.52
C SER A 278 32.64 -28.88 20.83
N ALA A 279 33.84 -29.32 21.25
CA ALA A 279 34.03 -30.02 22.52
C ALA A 279 33.77 -29.11 23.73
N GLU A 280 34.02 -27.81 23.60
CA GLU A 280 33.67 -26.78 24.60
C GLU A 280 32.18 -26.39 24.60
N GLY A 281 31.35 -27.03 23.77
CA GLY A 281 29.93 -26.71 23.63
C GLY A 281 29.65 -25.39 22.90
N LEU A 282 30.65 -24.82 22.23
CA LEU A 282 30.52 -23.59 21.45
C LEU A 282 30.09 -23.91 20.02
N GLY A 283 29.20 -23.07 19.48
CA GLY A 283 28.68 -23.25 18.12
C GLY A 283 29.43 -22.47 17.05
N ASP A 284 28.85 -22.46 15.85
CA ASP A 284 29.38 -21.74 14.69
C ASP A 284 29.41 -20.21 14.85
N CYS A 285 28.57 -19.65 15.73
CA CYS A 285 28.57 -18.21 16.00
C CYS A 285 29.79 -17.80 16.85
N ILE A 286 30.60 -16.89 16.31
CA ILE A 286 31.80 -16.35 16.97
C ILE A 286 31.54 -15.04 17.74
N ASP A 287 30.28 -14.73 18.03
CA ASP A 287 29.84 -13.52 18.75
C ASP A 287 30.36 -12.16 18.19
N CYS A 288 30.67 -12.06 16.90
CA CYS A 288 31.21 -10.83 16.30
C CYS A 288 30.24 -9.63 16.25
N LYS A 289 28.95 -9.85 16.56
CA LYS A 289 27.84 -8.89 16.47
C LYS A 289 27.66 -8.21 15.10
N ALA A 290 28.23 -8.74 14.01
CA ALA A 290 28.09 -8.15 12.68
C ALA A 290 26.62 -8.07 12.22
N CYS A 291 25.82 -9.11 12.52
CA CYS A 291 24.38 -9.16 12.25
C CYS A 291 23.59 -8.03 12.94
N VAL A 292 23.95 -7.69 14.18
CA VAL A 292 23.33 -6.60 14.96
C VAL A 292 23.73 -5.25 14.37
N GLN A 293 25.01 -5.09 14.00
CA GLN A 293 25.53 -3.82 13.48
C GLN A 293 24.93 -3.42 12.13
N VAL A 294 24.53 -4.37 11.27
CA VAL A 294 23.90 -4.09 9.97
C VAL A 294 22.38 -3.98 10.05
N CYS A 295 21.78 -4.30 11.21
CA CYS A 295 20.34 -4.32 11.36
C CYS A 295 19.77 -2.88 11.37
N PRO A 296 18.86 -2.52 10.44
CA PRO A 296 18.28 -1.18 10.40
C PRO A 296 17.35 -0.89 11.58
N THR A 297 16.83 -1.92 12.26
CA THR A 297 15.98 -1.79 13.45
C THR A 297 16.74 -2.10 14.75
N GLY A 298 18.03 -2.45 14.67
CA GLY A 298 18.89 -2.59 15.85
C GLY A 298 18.68 -3.85 16.67
N ILE A 299 17.82 -4.77 16.22
CA ILE A 299 17.59 -6.04 16.90
C ILE A 299 18.80 -6.99 16.84
N ASP A 300 18.86 -7.89 17.82
CA ASP A 300 19.74 -9.04 17.80
C ASP A 300 18.99 -10.29 17.31
N ILE A 301 19.14 -10.61 16.03
CA ILE A 301 18.42 -11.73 15.38
C ILE A 301 18.70 -13.11 16.00
N ARG A 302 19.72 -13.22 16.85
CA ARG A 302 20.06 -14.46 17.55
C ARG A 302 19.14 -14.72 18.75
N ASP A 303 18.38 -13.72 19.20
CA ASP A 303 17.41 -13.88 20.29
C ASP A 303 16.04 -14.36 19.77
N GLY A 304 16.00 -14.87 18.54
CA GLY A 304 14.81 -15.40 17.89
C GLY A 304 13.99 -14.34 17.15
N LEU A 305 12.76 -14.72 16.80
CA LEU A 305 11.85 -13.89 16.03
C LEU A 305 11.35 -12.70 16.87
N GLN A 306 11.67 -11.50 16.43
CA GLN A 306 11.26 -10.26 17.08
C GLN A 306 10.30 -9.47 16.18
N MET A 307 9.31 -8.82 16.79
CA MET A 307 8.32 -7.99 16.08
C MET A 307 8.95 -6.81 15.33
N ASP A 308 10.16 -6.41 15.68
CA ASP A 308 10.86 -5.30 15.02
C ASP A 308 11.64 -5.77 13.77
N CYS A 309 11.74 -7.08 13.52
CA CYS A 309 12.41 -7.63 12.36
C CYS A 309 11.61 -7.36 11.08
N ILE A 310 12.11 -6.48 10.22
CA ILE A 310 11.49 -6.18 8.91
C ILE A 310 11.83 -7.20 7.81
N SER A 311 12.49 -8.33 8.14
CA SER A 311 12.86 -9.38 7.17
C SER A 311 13.58 -8.83 5.92
N CYS A 312 14.61 -8.00 6.11
CA CYS A 312 15.39 -7.42 5.02
C CYS A 312 16.64 -8.23 4.61
N GLY A 313 16.99 -9.26 5.39
CA GLY A 313 18.10 -10.17 5.10
C GLY A 313 19.52 -9.59 5.19
N LEU A 314 19.70 -8.32 5.61
CA LEU A 314 21.05 -7.73 5.70
C LEU A 314 21.96 -8.44 6.70
N CYS A 315 21.39 -8.98 7.78
CA CYS A 315 22.11 -9.81 8.74
C CYS A 315 22.59 -11.14 8.14
N ILE A 316 21.91 -11.69 7.13
CA ILE A 316 22.36 -12.89 6.40
C ILE A 316 23.64 -12.55 5.64
N ASP A 317 23.60 -11.50 4.81
CA ASP A 317 24.76 -11.04 4.04
C ASP A 317 25.99 -10.78 4.93
N ALA A 318 25.78 -10.09 6.06
CA ALA A 318 26.87 -9.78 7.00
C ALA A 318 27.42 -11.02 7.72
N CYS A 319 26.55 -11.97 8.07
CA CYS A 319 26.98 -13.22 8.70
C CYS A 319 27.74 -14.09 7.71
N ASP A 320 27.25 -14.23 6.47
CA ASP A 320 27.90 -15.05 5.45
C ASP A 320 29.28 -14.52 5.06
N ASP A 321 29.49 -13.20 5.04
CA ASP A 321 30.82 -12.60 4.87
C ASP A 321 31.77 -12.98 6.01
N VAL A 322 31.32 -12.98 7.26
CA VAL A 322 32.12 -13.43 8.42
C VAL A 322 32.40 -14.94 8.34
N MET A 323 31.39 -15.75 8.05
CA MET A 323 31.51 -17.21 7.94
C MET A 323 32.52 -17.59 6.83
N GLY A 324 32.48 -16.91 5.69
CA GLY A 324 33.44 -17.09 4.61
C GLY A 324 34.89 -16.78 5.02
N ARG A 325 35.10 -15.70 5.78
CA ARG A 325 36.45 -15.32 6.26
C ARG A 325 37.05 -16.30 7.26
N ILE A 326 36.21 -16.95 8.07
CA ILE A 326 36.65 -17.96 9.05
C ILE A 326 36.59 -19.39 8.50
N GLY A 327 36.31 -19.56 7.20
CA GLY A 327 36.29 -20.86 6.55
C GLY A 327 35.15 -21.79 6.97
N ARG A 328 33.99 -21.25 7.39
CA ARG A 328 32.81 -22.03 7.76
C ARG A 328 31.67 -21.89 6.75
N PRO A 329 30.81 -22.92 6.62
CA PRO A 329 29.63 -22.82 5.77
C PRO A 329 28.74 -21.65 6.19
N GLY A 330 28.28 -20.87 5.21
CA GLY A 330 27.30 -19.80 5.41
C GLY A 330 25.93 -20.32 5.85
N GLY A 331 24.93 -19.45 5.86
CA GLY A 331 23.56 -19.78 6.25
C GLY A 331 23.40 -20.03 7.75
N LEU A 332 24.27 -19.46 8.59
CA LEU A 332 24.07 -19.43 10.05
C LEU A 332 22.88 -18.53 10.42
N ILE A 333 22.64 -17.50 9.62
CA ILE A 333 21.37 -16.78 9.57
C ILE A 333 20.84 -16.97 8.15
N ARG A 334 19.56 -17.33 8.00
CA ARG A 334 18.94 -17.55 6.68
C ARG A 334 17.43 -17.34 6.75
N TYR A 335 16.78 -17.30 5.59
CA TYR A 335 15.34 -17.50 5.56
C TYR A 335 15.03 -18.97 5.85
N ASP A 336 14.12 -19.20 6.79
CA ASP A 336 13.70 -20.51 7.22
C ASP A 336 12.28 -20.48 7.81
N THR A 337 11.69 -21.67 7.95
CA THR A 337 10.37 -21.84 8.57
C THR A 337 10.52 -22.38 10.00
N GLN A 338 9.52 -22.14 10.85
CA GLN A 338 9.46 -22.67 12.21
C GLN A 338 9.51 -24.21 12.19
N SER A 339 8.72 -24.83 11.30
CA SER A 339 8.69 -26.29 11.13
C SER A 339 10.05 -26.88 10.75
N ALA A 340 10.81 -26.19 9.90
CA ALA A 340 12.16 -26.59 9.52
C ALA A 340 13.16 -26.44 10.68
N GLN A 341 13.01 -25.41 11.53
CA GLN A 341 13.82 -25.27 12.75
C GLN A 341 13.56 -26.42 13.71
N GLU A 342 12.30 -26.73 14.00
CA GLU A 342 11.91 -27.83 14.88
C GLU A 342 12.40 -29.20 14.37
N ALA A 343 12.35 -29.42 13.05
CA ALA A 343 12.90 -30.62 12.45
C ALA A 343 14.43 -30.71 12.65
N LYS A 344 15.17 -29.62 12.38
CA LYS A 344 16.64 -29.57 12.52
C LYS A 344 17.09 -29.70 13.97
N ALA A 345 16.40 -29.04 14.90
CA ALA A 345 16.66 -29.15 16.34
C ALA A 345 16.45 -30.59 16.85
N ALA A 346 15.48 -31.30 16.29
CA ALA A 346 15.24 -32.72 16.56
C ALA A 346 16.12 -33.69 15.72
N ALA A 347 17.16 -33.19 15.02
CA ALA A 347 18.02 -33.94 14.11
C ALA A 347 17.26 -34.72 13.01
N ARG A 348 16.06 -34.23 12.62
CA ARG A 348 15.25 -34.76 11.53
C ARG A 348 15.50 -33.98 10.25
N LYS A 349 15.30 -34.63 9.10
CA LYS A 349 15.36 -33.96 7.80
C LYS A 349 14.16 -33.01 7.67
N PRO A 350 14.37 -31.70 7.46
CA PRO A 350 13.26 -30.78 7.25
C PRO A 350 12.54 -31.10 5.95
N GLU A 351 11.23 -30.94 5.95
CA GLU A 351 10.44 -31.05 4.74
C GLU A 351 10.78 -29.89 3.76
N PRO A 352 10.63 -30.11 2.44
CA PRO A 352 10.81 -29.04 1.48
C PRO A 352 9.75 -27.95 1.69
N TYR A 353 10.15 -26.69 1.53
CA TYR A 353 9.26 -25.55 1.65
C TYR A 353 8.07 -25.65 0.69
N ARG A 354 6.84 -25.58 1.23
CA ARG A 354 5.59 -25.74 0.48
C ARG A 354 4.98 -24.38 0.15
N LEU A 355 5.10 -23.97 -1.12
CA LEU A 355 4.44 -22.77 -1.66
C LEU A 355 2.91 -22.92 -1.70
N VAL A 356 2.44 -24.12 -2.07
CA VAL A 356 1.02 -24.45 -2.23
C VAL A 356 0.53 -25.10 -0.94
N ARG A 357 -0.29 -24.38 -0.19
CA ARG A 357 -0.91 -24.83 1.07
C ARG A 357 -2.30 -24.21 1.23
N PRO A 358 -3.18 -24.77 2.09
CA PRO A 358 -4.57 -24.31 2.17
C PRO A 358 -4.71 -22.79 2.33
N ARG A 359 -3.89 -22.17 3.19
CA ARG A 359 -3.90 -20.72 3.41
C ARG A 359 -3.49 -19.92 2.16
N THR A 360 -2.43 -20.32 1.46
CA THR A 360 -1.97 -19.62 0.25
C THR A 360 -2.96 -19.80 -0.91
N ILE A 361 -3.56 -20.99 -1.02
CA ILE A 361 -4.64 -21.27 -2.00
C ILE A 361 -5.84 -20.36 -1.74
N ILE A 362 -6.29 -20.22 -0.50
CA ILE A 362 -7.43 -19.35 -0.15
C ILE A 362 -7.14 -17.90 -0.56
N TYR A 363 -5.98 -17.35 -0.20
CA TYR A 363 -5.64 -15.98 -0.56
C TYR A 363 -5.50 -15.79 -2.07
N SER A 364 -4.84 -16.72 -2.77
CA SER A 364 -4.73 -16.68 -4.23
C SER A 364 -6.08 -16.80 -4.92
N LEU A 365 -6.99 -17.64 -4.41
CA LEU A 365 -8.35 -17.77 -4.94
C LEU A 365 -9.14 -16.48 -4.74
N VAL A 366 -9.11 -15.88 -3.56
CA VAL A 366 -9.76 -14.59 -3.31
C VAL A 366 -9.22 -13.50 -4.25
N MET A 367 -7.89 -13.43 -4.43
CA MET A 367 -7.30 -12.50 -5.40
C MET A 367 -7.77 -12.76 -6.83
N LEU A 368 -7.87 -14.02 -7.24
CA LEU A 368 -8.34 -14.40 -8.58
C LEU A 368 -9.82 -14.07 -8.77
N VAL A 369 -10.67 -14.31 -7.78
CA VAL A 369 -12.10 -13.96 -7.83
C VAL A 369 -12.28 -12.45 -7.90
N VAL A 370 -11.68 -11.69 -6.98
CA VAL A 370 -11.82 -10.23 -6.93
C VAL A 370 -11.22 -9.59 -8.20
N GLY A 371 -10.01 -10.02 -8.59
CA GLY A 371 -9.37 -9.53 -9.82
C GLY A 371 -10.19 -9.87 -11.06
N GLY A 372 -10.70 -11.10 -11.16
CA GLY A 372 -11.57 -11.54 -12.24
C GLY A 372 -12.89 -10.75 -12.32
N MET A 373 -13.55 -10.51 -11.18
CA MET A 373 -14.75 -9.68 -11.11
C MET A 373 -14.48 -8.24 -11.55
N MET A 374 -13.35 -7.66 -11.13
CA MET A 374 -12.96 -6.31 -11.57
C MET A 374 -12.68 -6.26 -13.06
N THR A 375 -11.89 -7.21 -13.60
CA THR A 375 -11.60 -7.28 -15.04
C THR A 375 -12.88 -7.46 -15.85
N LEU A 376 -13.77 -8.35 -15.42
CA LEU A 376 -15.05 -8.56 -16.08
C LEU A 376 -15.94 -7.31 -16.02
N GLY A 377 -15.97 -6.64 -14.87
CA GLY A 377 -16.68 -5.36 -14.69
C GLY A 377 -16.23 -4.32 -15.71
N VAL A 378 -14.92 -4.13 -15.86
CA VAL A 378 -14.36 -3.16 -16.82
C VAL A 378 -14.70 -3.53 -18.27
N LEU A 379 -14.67 -4.83 -18.60
CA LEU A 379 -14.94 -5.30 -19.96
C LEU A 379 -16.42 -5.23 -20.35
N LEU A 380 -17.33 -5.36 -19.38
CA LEU A 380 -18.78 -5.34 -19.60
C LEU A 380 -19.41 -3.96 -19.36
N GLU A 381 -18.60 -2.96 -18.99
CA GLU A 381 -19.08 -1.64 -18.61
C GLU A 381 -19.76 -0.93 -19.78
N PRO A 382 -21.00 -0.42 -19.60
CA PRO A 382 -21.67 0.34 -20.65
C PRO A 382 -20.98 1.70 -20.83
N THR A 383 -20.75 2.08 -22.09
CA THR A 383 -20.08 3.35 -22.43
C THR A 383 -21.00 4.57 -22.38
N VAL A 384 -22.30 4.36 -22.21
CA VAL A 384 -23.26 5.43 -21.95
C VAL A 384 -24.24 4.97 -20.90
N ASP A 385 -24.39 5.77 -19.85
CA ASP A 385 -25.35 5.55 -18.78
C ASP A 385 -26.41 6.67 -18.77
N VAL A 386 -27.66 6.28 -18.58
CA VAL A 386 -28.81 7.19 -18.58
C VAL A 386 -29.60 6.94 -17.31
N SER A 387 -29.60 7.93 -16.42
CA SER A 387 -30.35 7.88 -15.17
C SER A 387 -31.44 8.94 -15.14
N VAL A 388 -32.62 8.54 -14.69
CA VAL A 388 -33.77 9.43 -14.55
C VAL A 388 -34.11 9.55 -13.07
N LEU A 389 -34.05 10.77 -12.54
CA LEU A 389 -34.33 11.08 -11.16
C LEU A 389 -35.58 11.94 -11.07
N ARG A 390 -36.59 11.53 -10.30
CA ARG A 390 -37.75 12.38 -10.02
C ARG A 390 -37.38 13.49 -9.04
N ASP A 391 -37.79 14.72 -9.33
CA ASP A 391 -37.61 15.83 -8.39
C ASP A 391 -38.53 15.61 -7.18
N ARG A 392 -37.96 15.71 -5.97
CA ARG A 392 -38.71 15.46 -4.72
C ARG A 392 -39.50 16.66 -4.22
N ALA A 393 -39.16 17.87 -4.66
CA ALA A 393 -39.81 19.10 -4.25
C ALA A 393 -39.84 20.12 -5.41
N PRO A 394 -41.01 20.65 -5.78
CA PRO A 394 -42.36 20.23 -5.39
C PRO A 394 -42.73 18.84 -5.97
N LEU A 395 -43.63 18.10 -5.30
CA LEU A 395 -44.06 16.78 -5.77
C LEU A 395 -44.83 16.85 -7.10
N TYR A 396 -45.68 17.86 -7.24
CA TYR A 396 -46.38 18.23 -8.46
C TYR A 396 -46.68 19.73 -8.44
N VAL A 397 -46.96 20.31 -9.60
CA VAL A 397 -47.37 21.71 -9.75
C VAL A 397 -48.61 21.76 -10.63
N THR A 398 -49.66 22.45 -10.16
CA THR A 398 -50.85 22.74 -10.97
C THR A 398 -50.60 24.01 -11.77
N LEU A 399 -50.72 23.92 -13.09
CA LEU A 399 -50.57 25.04 -14.03
C LEU A 399 -51.87 25.85 -14.14
N SER A 400 -51.79 27.04 -14.73
CA SER A 400 -52.94 27.95 -14.91
C SER A 400 -54.04 27.40 -15.82
N ASP A 401 -53.70 26.46 -16.69
CA ASP A 401 -54.62 25.72 -17.57
C ASP A 401 -55.26 24.50 -16.86
N GLY A 402 -54.95 24.29 -15.58
CA GLY A 402 -55.40 23.15 -14.77
C GLY A 402 -54.59 21.87 -15.00
N ALA A 403 -53.58 21.88 -15.87
CA ALA A 403 -52.72 20.72 -16.08
C ALA A 403 -51.81 20.48 -14.86
N ILE A 404 -51.48 19.21 -14.61
CA ILE A 404 -50.57 18.83 -13.52
C ILE A 404 -49.19 18.55 -14.13
N GLN A 405 -48.14 19.15 -13.55
CA GLN A 405 -46.76 19.00 -13.99
C GLN A 405 -45.91 18.30 -12.92
N ASN A 406 -45.20 17.25 -13.31
CA ASN A 406 -44.13 16.63 -12.53
C ASN A 406 -42.78 16.96 -13.18
N SER A 407 -41.73 17.12 -12.38
CA SER A 407 -40.38 17.42 -12.86
C SER A 407 -39.45 16.23 -12.64
N TYR A 408 -38.61 15.98 -13.63
CA TYR A 408 -37.62 14.92 -13.64
C TYR A 408 -36.29 15.49 -14.10
N THR A 409 -35.22 14.96 -13.54
CA THR A 409 -33.85 15.25 -13.91
C THR A 409 -33.30 14.03 -14.64
N VAL A 410 -33.06 14.15 -15.94
CA VAL A 410 -32.42 13.13 -16.75
C VAL A 410 -30.93 13.44 -16.81
N LYS A 411 -30.10 12.52 -16.32
CA LYS A 411 -28.65 12.61 -16.44
C LYS A 411 -28.17 11.61 -17.48
N ILE A 412 -27.42 12.11 -18.46
CA ILE A 412 -26.81 11.31 -19.52
C ILE A 412 -25.30 11.41 -19.34
N SER A 413 -24.68 10.30 -18.93
CA SER A 413 -23.24 10.16 -18.80
C SER A 413 -22.69 9.56 -20.09
N ASN A 414 -22.18 10.41 -20.98
CA ASN A 414 -21.60 9.98 -22.24
C ASN A 414 -20.09 9.76 -22.09
N MET A 415 -19.68 8.50 -21.95
CA MET A 415 -18.27 8.11 -21.83
C MET A 415 -17.67 7.74 -23.20
N THR A 416 -18.38 8.03 -24.28
CA THR A 416 -17.89 7.85 -25.64
C THR A 416 -17.22 9.12 -26.16
N ARG A 417 -16.42 8.98 -27.22
CA ARG A 417 -15.73 10.10 -27.90
C ARG A 417 -16.59 10.81 -28.94
N ALA A 418 -17.86 10.43 -29.08
CA ALA A 418 -18.79 11.02 -30.03
C ALA A 418 -20.00 11.60 -29.28
N PRO A 419 -20.57 12.72 -29.77
CA PRO A 419 -21.79 13.27 -29.18
C PRO A 419 -22.92 12.25 -29.35
N GLN A 420 -23.74 12.11 -28.31
CA GLN A 420 -24.89 11.21 -28.31
C GLN A 420 -26.17 12.02 -28.21
N GLY A 421 -27.19 11.64 -28.99
CA GLY A 421 -28.51 12.24 -28.95
C GLY A 421 -29.57 11.20 -28.60
N TYR A 422 -30.50 11.57 -27.73
CA TYR A 422 -31.59 10.72 -27.27
C TYR A 422 -32.93 11.39 -27.52
N ARG A 423 -33.85 10.68 -28.18
CA ARG A 423 -35.25 11.10 -28.27
C ARG A 423 -36.00 10.62 -27.03
N LEU A 424 -36.59 11.55 -26.29
CA LEU A 424 -37.35 11.24 -25.09
C LEU A 424 -38.84 11.12 -25.40
N THR A 425 -39.41 9.98 -25.05
CA THR A 425 -40.84 9.70 -25.13
C THR A 425 -41.36 9.28 -23.76
N VAL A 426 -42.67 9.46 -23.54
CA VAL A 426 -43.30 9.19 -22.26
C VAL A 426 -44.52 8.29 -22.46
N SER A 427 -44.66 7.28 -21.62
CA SER A 427 -45.85 6.44 -21.53
C SER A 427 -46.37 6.45 -20.09
N GLY A 428 -47.64 6.80 -19.90
CA GLY A 428 -48.25 6.96 -18.58
C GLY A 428 -49.66 7.54 -18.68
N PRO A 429 -50.01 8.58 -17.91
CA PRO A 429 -51.37 9.13 -17.91
C PRO A 429 -51.83 9.55 -19.31
N ARG A 430 -53.12 9.34 -19.61
CA ARG A 430 -53.69 9.62 -20.95
C ARG A 430 -53.45 11.08 -21.34
N GLY A 431 -52.84 11.29 -22.51
CA GLY A 431 -52.53 12.62 -23.01
C GLY A 431 -51.30 13.28 -22.37
N ALA A 432 -50.47 12.53 -21.64
CA ALA A 432 -49.25 13.07 -21.08
C ALA A 432 -48.28 13.54 -22.17
N THR A 433 -47.76 14.76 -22.02
CA THR A 433 -46.74 15.33 -22.89
C THR A 433 -45.45 15.55 -22.10
N VAL A 434 -44.32 15.45 -22.78
CA VAL A 434 -43.00 15.65 -22.19
C VAL A 434 -42.33 16.85 -22.86
N THR A 435 -41.76 17.75 -22.06
CA THR A 435 -41.04 18.92 -22.54
C THR A 435 -39.69 19.04 -21.81
N ALA A 436 -38.65 19.40 -22.55
CA ALA A 436 -37.37 19.80 -21.94
C ALA A 436 -37.47 21.25 -21.43
N ALA A 437 -36.79 21.58 -20.34
CA ALA A 437 -36.76 22.93 -19.80
C ALA A 437 -36.22 23.92 -20.86
N GLY A 438 -37.03 24.92 -21.22
CA GLY A 438 -36.71 25.93 -22.24
C GLY A 438 -37.16 25.60 -23.66
N GLY A 439 -37.73 24.41 -23.92
CA GLY A 439 -38.33 24.05 -25.21
C GLY A 439 -39.82 24.39 -25.31
N ASN A 440 -40.27 24.80 -26.50
CA ASN A 440 -41.70 25.02 -26.78
C ASN A 440 -42.48 23.70 -26.72
N ALA A 441 -43.73 23.79 -26.25
CA ALA A 441 -44.64 22.66 -26.07
C ALA A 441 -45.29 22.20 -27.39
N ASP A 442 -44.55 22.15 -28.50
CA ASP A 442 -45.08 21.90 -29.85
C ASP A 442 -45.35 20.40 -30.14
N GLY A 443 -45.56 19.58 -29.10
CA GLY A 443 -45.93 18.16 -29.24
C GLY A 443 -44.83 17.23 -29.81
N ALA A 444 -43.70 17.77 -30.26
CA ALA A 444 -42.56 16.98 -30.71
C ALA A 444 -41.76 16.43 -29.51
N ALA A 445 -41.37 15.16 -29.60
CA ALA A 445 -40.54 14.50 -28.59
C ALA A 445 -39.19 15.24 -28.43
N PRO A 446 -38.83 15.74 -27.24
CA PRO A 446 -37.59 16.49 -27.05
C PRO A 446 -36.38 15.59 -27.30
N VAL A 447 -35.36 16.18 -27.93
CA VAL A 447 -34.06 15.54 -28.12
C VAL A 447 -33.10 16.05 -27.05
N LEU A 448 -32.56 15.12 -26.26
CA LEU A 448 -31.56 15.38 -25.25
C LEU A 448 -30.19 15.02 -25.81
N GLY A 449 -29.29 16.00 -25.89
CA GLY A 449 -27.90 15.78 -26.29
C GLY A 449 -27.03 15.37 -25.09
N ALA A 450 -25.87 14.78 -25.38
CA ALA A 450 -24.77 14.65 -24.44
C ALA A 450 -23.47 14.76 -25.23
N GLU A 451 -22.69 15.81 -24.96
CA GLU A 451 -21.36 15.98 -25.55
C GLU A 451 -20.43 14.82 -25.15
N PRO A 452 -19.41 14.50 -25.97
CA PRO A 452 -18.41 13.50 -25.63
C PRO A 452 -17.84 13.76 -24.25
N ASP A 453 -17.61 12.69 -23.49
CA ASP A 453 -16.86 12.78 -22.25
C ASP A 453 -17.47 13.78 -21.24
N THR A 454 -18.79 13.83 -21.13
CA THR A 454 -19.50 14.70 -20.18
C THR A 454 -20.69 14.01 -19.50
N VAL A 455 -21.05 14.50 -18.31
CA VAL A 455 -22.36 14.25 -17.70
C VAL A 455 -23.26 15.44 -18.01
N GLN A 456 -24.21 15.29 -18.93
CA GLN A 456 -25.22 16.32 -19.18
C GLN A 456 -26.47 16.07 -18.36
N THR A 457 -26.92 17.13 -17.68
CA THR A 457 -28.13 17.10 -16.86
C THR A 457 -29.22 17.89 -17.56
N HIS A 458 -30.29 17.20 -17.94
CA HIS A 458 -31.46 17.77 -18.59
C HIS A 458 -32.63 17.76 -17.63
N ARG A 459 -33.25 18.93 -17.42
CA ARG A 459 -34.50 19.00 -16.67
C ARG A 459 -35.68 18.83 -17.61
N VAL A 460 -36.55 17.90 -17.27
CA VAL A 460 -37.69 17.47 -18.06
C VAL A 460 -38.96 17.65 -17.26
N HIS A 461 -40.00 18.14 -17.91
CA HIS A 461 -41.32 18.27 -17.33
C HIS A 461 -42.28 17.34 -18.05
N VAL A 462 -43.05 16.57 -17.28
CA VAL A 462 -44.15 15.76 -17.79
C VAL A 462 -45.44 16.41 -17.34
N ARG A 463 -46.32 16.71 -18.30
CA ARG A 463 -47.60 17.38 -18.08
C ARG A 463 -48.75 16.45 -18.42
N ALA A 464 -49.74 16.39 -17.55
CA ALA A 464 -51.00 15.69 -17.82
C ALA A 464 -52.15 16.71 -17.90
N PRO A 465 -53.03 16.63 -18.91
CA PRO A 465 -54.09 17.61 -19.15
C PRO A 465 -55.16 17.58 -18.06
N ALA A 466 -55.78 18.74 -17.83
CA ALA A 466 -56.90 18.89 -16.91
C ALA A 466 -58.08 18.00 -17.36
N GLY A 467 -58.54 17.10 -16.49
CA GLY A 467 -59.65 16.18 -16.77
C GLY A 467 -59.25 14.74 -17.11
N ALA A 468 -57.94 14.43 -17.19
CA ALA A 468 -57.51 13.04 -17.15
C ALA A 468 -57.85 12.43 -15.76
N ALA A 469 -58.42 11.23 -15.72
CA ALA A 469 -58.63 10.52 -14.45
C ALA A 469 -57.26 10.18 -13.84
N MET A 470 -56.83 10.97 -12.85
CA MET A 470 -55.52 10.83 -12.22
C MET A 470 -55.67 10.22 -10.82
N ALA A 471 -54.94 9.13 -10.55
CA ALA A 471 -54.75 8.64 -9.19
C ALA A 471 -53.59 9.39 -8.53
N GLY A 472 -53.55 9.47 -7.19
CA GLY A 472 -52.50 10.20 -6.47
C GLY A 472 -51.07 9.73 -6.78
N SER A 473 -50.90 8.48 -7.22
CA SER A 473 -49.65 7.95 -7.79
C SER A 473 -49.95 7.05 -8.96
N MET A 474 -49.35 7.33 -10.12
CA MET A 474 -49.51 6.55 -11.34
C MET A 474 -48.13 6.11 -11.86
N PRO A 475 -48.00 4.89 -12.42
CA PRO A 475 -46.77 4.48 -13.07
C PRO A 475 -46.52 5.35 -14.30
N LEU A 476 -45.26 5.74 -14.49
CA LEU A 476 -44.79 6.53 -15.61
C LEU A 476 -43.49 5.91 -16.12
N THR A 477 -43.42 5.63 -17.41
CA THR A 477 -42.18 5.14 -18.03
C THR A 477 -41.66 6.20 -18.99
N LEU A 478 -40.42 6.64 -18.76
CA LEU A 478 -39.68 7.51 -19.66
C LEU A 478 -38.80 6.65 -20.54
N THR A 479 -38.99 6.74 -21.85
CA THR A 479 -38.27 5.95 -22.84
C THR A 479 -37.34 6.86 -23.63
N LEU A 480 -36.04 6.63 -23.48
CA LEU A 480 -34.98 7.34 -24.22
C LEU A 480 -34.47 6.44 -25.34
N THR A 481 -34.72 6.84 -26.59
CA THR A 481 -34.23 6.13 -27.77
C THR A 481 -33.02 6.87 -28.33
N ARG A 482 -31.86 6.21 -28.36
CA ARG A 482 -30.65 6.77 -28.95
C ARG A 482 -30.84 6.96 -30.45
N LEU A 483 -30.47 8.13 -30.97
CA LEU A 483 -30.69 8.49 -32.37
C LEU A 483 -29.74 7.76 -33.34
N SER A 484 -28.58 7.31 -32.88
CA SER A 484 -27.55 6.70 -33.73
C SER A 484 -27.82 5.24 -34.06
N ASP A 485 -28.24 4.43 -33.08
CA ASP A 485 -28.40 2.97 -33.19
C ASP A 485 -29.80 2.48 -32.81
N GLY A 486 -30.69 3.35 -32.33
CA GLY A 486 -32.03 2.99 -31.88
C GLY A 486 -32.08 2.26 -30.54
N VAL A 487 -30.97 2.16 -29.79
CA VAL A 487 -30.94 1.52 -28.47
C VAL A 487 -31.90 2.27 -27.54
N VAL A 488 -32.74 1.50 -26.84
CA VAL A 488 -33.80 2.02 -25.98
C VAL A 488 -33.42 1.84 -24.51
N HIS A 489 -33.41 2.94 -23.77
CA HIS A 489 -33.31 2.95 -22.32
C HIS A 489 -34.67 3.31 -21.73
N GLN A 490 -35.21 2.44 -20.88
CA GLN A 490 -36.48 2.67 -20.19
C GLN A 490 -36.21 2.93 -18.71
N ALA A 491 -36.79 4.02 -18.20
CA ALA A 491 -36.76 4.34 -16.79
C ALA A 491 -38.20 4.36 -16.25
N GLU A 492 -38.51 3.42 -15.37
CA GLU A 492 -39.77 3.39 -14.65
C GLU A 492 -39.72 4.34 -13.46
N THR A 493 -40.76 5.14 -13.32
CA THR A 493 -40.94 6.13 -12.26
C THR A 493 -42.45 6.30 -11.98
N VAL A 494 -42.81 7.29 -11.17
CA VAL A 494 -44.19 7.61 -10.83
C VAL A 494 -44.53 9.05 -11.13
N PHE A 495 -45.73 9.27 -11.66
CA PHE A 495 -46.37 10.57 -11.78
C PHE A 495 -47.31 10.78 -10.59
N LEU A 496 -47.11 11.87 -9.85
CA LEU A 496 -47.95 12.21 -8.70
C LEU A 496 -48.97 13.28 -9.05
N ALA A 497 -50.18 13.14 -8.53
CA ALA A 497 -51.28 14.07 -8.69
C ALA A 497 -51.92 14.37 -7.32
N PRO A 498 -52.64 15.51 -7.17
CA PRO A 498 -53.34 15.88 -5.94
C PRO A 498 -54.33 14.84 -5.42
#